data_AF-A0A240PLJ1-F1
#
_entry.id   AF-A0A240PLJ1-F1
#
_cell.length_a   1.000
_cell.length_b   1.000
_cell.length_c   1.000
_cell.angle_alpha   90.00
_cell.angle_beta   90.00
_cell.angle_gamma   90.00
#
_symmetry.space_group_name_H-M   'P 1'
#
loop_
_entity.id
_entity.type
_entity.pdbx_description
1 polymer ?
#
loop_
_entity_poly.entity_id
_entity_poly.type
_entity_poly.pdbx_seq_one_letter_code
_entity_poly.pdbx_strand_id
1 'polypeptide(L)' 'MAKSKNHTNHNQNQKAHKNGIKKPKFQRYESTRGMCQKFLRNLRFSKKGNLSHDEQLKRAEENKKKYAGQPAPVKL' A
#
# COMPACT_ATOMS: atom_id res chain seq x y z
N MET A 1 -2.06 -53.65 -26.29
CA MET A 1 -2.25 -52.27 -25.81
C MET A 1 -0.97 -51.83 -25.10
N ALA A 2 -0.17 -50.99 -25.73
CA ALA A 2 1.14 -50.60 -25.18
C ALA A 2 0.99 -49.42 -24.21
N LYS A 3 1.63 -49.49 -23.05
CA LYS A 3 1.59 -48.41 -22.05
C LYS A 3 2.51 -47.26 -22.48
N SER A 4 1.98 -46.03 -22.50
CA SER A 4 2.76 -44.80 -22.71
C SER A 4 3.30 -44.24 -21.39
N LYS A 5 4.21 -43.27 -21.46
CA LYS A 5 4.68 -42.52 -20.29
C LYS A 5 3.62 -41.51 -19.84
N ASN A 6 3.26 -41.54 -18.55
CA ASN A 6 2.15 -40.74 -18.02
C ASN A 6 2.52 -39.28 -17.66
N HIS A 7 3.80 -38.99 -17.37
CA HIS A 7 4.24 -37.64 -16.99
C HIS A 7 5.74 -37.41 -17.27
N THR A 8 6.12 -36.17 -17.61
CA THR A 8 7.52 -35.73 -17.71
C THR A 8 7.68 -34.23 -17.46
N ASN A 9 8.71 -33.86 -16.68
CA ASN A 9 9.11 -32.48 -16.41
C ASN A 9 10.35 -32.05 -17.23
N HIS A 10 10.77 -32.86 -18.21
CA HIS A 10 12.10 -32.75 -18.85
C HIS A 10 12.40 -31.38 -19.48
N ASN A 11 11.43 -30.78 -20.17
CA ASN A 11 11.61 -29.52 -20.90
C ASN A 11 10.90 -28.32 -20.23
N GLN A 12 10.38 -28.45 -19.01
CA GLN A 12 9.63 -27.32 -18.41
C GLN A 12 10.58 -26.20 -18.00
N ASN A 13 11.72 -26.52 -17.40
CA ASN A 13 12.71 -25.53 -16.98
C ASN A 13 13.28 -24.77 -18.18
N GLN A 14 13.67 -25.47 -19.25
CA GLN A 14 14.20 -24.82 -20.45
C GLN A 14 13.19 -23.85 -21.08
N LYS A 15 11.90 -24.21 -21.14
CA LYS A 15 10.84 -23.31 -21.58
C LYS A 15 10.64 -22.10 -20.66
N ALA A 16 10.67 -22.31 -19.33
CA ALA A 16 10.53 -21.23 -18.36
C ALA A 16 11.69 -20.22 -18.44
N HIS A 17 12.91 -20.71 -18.72
CA HIS A 17 14.10 -19.86 -18.83
C HIS A 17 14.30 -19.24 -20.21
N LYS A 18 13.67 -19.74 -21.29
CA LYS A 18 13.77 -19.16 -22.65
C LYS A 18 13.42 -17.67 -22.71
N ASN A 19 12.38 -17.26 -21.97
CA ASN A 19 11.99 -15.85 -21.82
C ASN A 19 12.34 -15.28 -20.43
N GLY A 20 12.90 -16.12 -19.56
CA GLY A 20 13.21 -15.84 -18.18
C GLY A 20 11.98 -15.76 -17.27
N ILE A 21 12.09 -16.33 -16.07
CA ILE A 21 11.09 -16.18 -15.01
C ILE A 21 11.23 -14.77 -14.41
N LYS A 22 10.33 -13.85 -14.77
CA LYS A 22 10.37 -12.46 -14.31
C LYS A 22 9.77 -12.34 -12.90
N LYS A 23 10.47 -11.64 -12.02
CA LYS A 23 9.93 -11.25 -10.69
C LYS A 23 8.86 -10.16 -10.85
N PRO A 24 7.88 -10.07 -9.94
CA PRO A 24 6.96 -8.94 -9.92
C PRO A 24 7.74 -7.63 -9.73
N LYS A 25 7.26 -6.56 -10.36
CA LYS A 25 7.88 -5.23 -10.25
C LYS A 25 7.45 -4.57 -8.94
N PHE A 26 8.39 -3.95 -8.22
CA PHE A 26 8.07 -3.08 -7.10
C PHE A 26 7.50 -1.77 -7.62
N GLN A 27 6.29 -1.42 -7.19
CA GLN A 27 5.62 -0.17 -7.53
C GLN A 27 5.72 0.80 -6.35
N ARG A 28 5.88 2.10 -6.61
CA ARG A 28 5.86 3.13 -5.55
C ARG A 28 4.53 3.14 -4.79
N TYR A 29 3.44 2.81 -5.48
CA TYR A 29 2.10 2.74 -4.92
C TYR A 29 1.55 1.34 -5.10
N GLU A 30 1.28 0.65 -3.99
CA GLU A 30 0.70 -0.70 -3.99
C GLU A 30 -0.82 -0.67 -4.16
N SER A 31 -1.40 -1.82 -4.49
CA SER A 31 -2.86 -1.96 -4.58
C SER A 31 -3.51 -1.91 -3.19
N THR A 32 -4.58 -1.14 -3.04
CA THR A 32 -5.37 -1.09 -1.79
C THR A 32 -6.45 -2.16 -1.72
N ARG A 33 -6.38 -3.19 -2.57
CA ARG A 33 -7.37 -4.28 -2.62
C ARG A 33 -7.22 -5.15 -1.37
N GLY A 34 -8.33 -5.41 -0.68
CA GLY A 34 -8.33 -6.17 0.58
C GLY A 34 -8.09 -5.33 1.84
N MET A 35 -7.85 -4.02 1.71
CA MET A 35 -7.83 -3.13 2.88
C MET A 35 -9.23 -2.94 3.47
N CYS A 36 -9.29 -2.66 4.77
CA CYS A 36 -10.54 -2.40 5.49
C CYS A 36 -11.37 -1.30 4.81
N GLN A 37 -12.64 -1.58 4.51
CA GLN A 37 -13.51 -0.64 3.81
C GLN A 37 -13.77 0.64 4.62
N LYS A 38 -13.82 0.54 5.96
CA LYS A 38 -13.97 1.69 6.86
C LYS A 38 -12.77 2.64 6.76
N PHE A 39 -11.57 2.09 6.70
CA PHE A 39 -10.36 2.87 6.50
C PHE A 39 -10.35 3.54 5.13
N LEU A 40 -10.70 2.81 4.06
CA LEU A 40 -10.75 3.38 2.70
C LEU A 40 -11.77 4.50 2.55
N ARG A 41 -12.95 4.37 3.18
CA ARG A 41 -13.94 5.47 3.25
C ARG A 41 -13.35 6.70 3.92
N ASN A 42 -12.71 6.54 5.08
CA ASN A 42 -12.09 7.65 5.78
C ASN A 42 -10.97 8.29 4.95
N LEU A 43 -10.06 7.48 4.40
CA LEU A 43 -8.95 7.94 3.56
C LEU A 43 -9.43 8.79 2.38
N ARG A 44 -10.55 8.41 1.76
CA ARG A 44 -11.16 9.19 0.67
C ARG A 44 -11.56 10.60 1.14
N PHE A 45 -12.20 10.72 2.30
CA PHE A 45 -12.58 12.01 2.86
C PHE A 45 -11.37 12.81 3.33
N SER A 46 -10.39 12.18 3.98
CA SER A 46 -9.14 12.83 4.41
C SER A 46 -8.40 13.42 3.21
N LYS A 47 -8.20 12.65 2.14
CA LYS A 47 -7.54 13.15 0.93
C LYS A 47 -8.29 14.31 0.28
N LYS A 48 -9.64 14.27 0.27
CA LYS A 48 -10.48 15.35 -0.26
C LYS A 48 -10.40 16.62 0.59
N GLY A 49 -10.28 16.48 1.91
CA GLY A 49 -10.25 17.59 2.87
C GLY A 49 -8.87 18.15 3.19
N ASN A 50 -7.80 17.62 2.59
CA ASN A 50 -6.45 18.12 2.80
C ASN A 50 -6.32 19.53 2.20
N LEU A 51 -5.85 20.46 3.03
CA LEU A 51 -5.57 21.85 2.65
C LEU A 51 -4.22 21.95 1.93
N SER A 52 -3.90 23.13 1.39
CA SER A 52 -2.54 23.39 0.92
C SER A 52 -1.53 23.30 2.07
N HIS A 53 -0.27 23.02 1.75
CA HIS A 53 0.79 22.87 2.76
C HIS A 53 0.94 24.13 3.62
N ASP A 54 0.93 25.30 2.99
CA ASP A 54 1.12 26.58 3.67
C ASP A 54 -0.03 26.89 4.64
N GLU A 55 -1.27 26.57 4.27
CA GLU A 55 -2.43 26.71 5.15
C GLU A 55 -2.39 25.74 6.32
N GLN A 56 -1.89 24.50 6.10
CA GLN A 56 -1.72 23.53 7.18
C GLN A 56 -0.71 24.01 8.22
N LEU A 57 0.42 24.58 7.76
CA LEU A 57 1.45 25.12 8.66
C LEU A 57 0.90 26.28 9.51
N LYS A 58 0.21 27.23 8.88
CA LYS A 58 -0.42 28.35 9.60
C LYS A 58 -1.39 27.86 10.68
N ARG A 59 -2.30 26.95 10.33
CA ARG A 59 -3.26 26.38 11.29
C ARG A 59 -2.58 25.58 12.40
N ALA A 60 -1.49 24.88 12.10
CA ALA A 60 -0.73 24.15 13.11
C ALA A 60 -0.08 25.09 14.12
N GLU A 61 0.48 26.22 13.67
CA GLU A 61 1.03 27.25 14.55
C GLU A 61 -0.05 27.90 15.43
N GLU A 62 -1.21 28.24 14.84
CA GLU A 62 -2.36 28.77 15.57
C GLU A 62 -2.84 27.81 16.66
N ASN A 63 -3.00 26.53 16.32
CA ASN A 63 -3.38 25.50 17.27
C ASN A 63 -2.33 25.34 18.38
N LYS A 64 -1.03 25.34 18.03
CA LYS A 64 0.05 25.24 19.01
C LYS A 64 0.00 26.40 20.01
N LYS A 65 -0.26 27.63 19.55
CA LYS A 65 -0.43 28.80 20.42
C LYS A 65 -1.67 28.66 21.31
N LYS A 66 -2.80 28.21 20.75
CA LYS A 66 -4.07 28.02 21.47
C LYS A 66 -3.96 26.99 22.61
N TYR A 67 -3.20 25.91 22.39
CA TYR A 67 -3.10 24.78 23.31
C TYR A 67 -1.81 24.78 24.15
N ALA A 68 -0.99 25.85 24.10
CA ALA A 68 0.33 25.91 24.75
C ALA A 68 0.32 25.68 26.27
N GLY A 69 -0.81 25.88 26.96
CA GLY A 69 -0.97 25.66 28.41
C GLY A 69 -1.74 24.40 28.79
N GLN A 70 -2.16 23.57 27.84
CA GLN A 70 -2.89 22.34 28.15
C GLN A 70 -1.91 21.19 28.45
N PRO A 71 -2.22 20.32 29.43
CA PRO A 71 -1.39 19.16 29.69
C PRO A 71 -1.40 18.24 28.47
N ALA A 72 -0.26 17.60 28.21
CA ALA A 72 -0.15 16.63 27.13
C ALA A 72 -1.19 15.50 27.34
N PRO A 73 -1.85 15.03 26.27
CA PRO A 73 -2.80 13.94 26.39
C PRO A 73 -2.10 12.70 26.96
N VAL A 74 -2.65 12.17 28.04
CA VAL A 74 -2.14 10.95 28.67
C VAL A 74 -2.37 9.78 27.73
N LYS A 75 -1.30 9.04 27.44
CA LYS A 75 -1.38 7.80 26.69
C LYS A 75 -1.88 6.73 27.65
N LEU A 76 -3.17 6.41 27.56
CA LEU A 76 -3.80 5.29 28.29
C LEU A 76 -3.18 3.96 27.86
#